data_AF-A0A963JS15-F1
#
_entry.id   AF-A0A963JS15-F1
#
_cell.length_a   1.000
_cell.length_b   1.000
_cell.length_c   1.000
_cell.angle_alpha   90.00
_cell.angle_beta   90.00
_cell.angle_gamma   90.00
#
_symmetry.space_group_name_H-M   'P 1'
#
loop_
_entity.id
_entity.type
_entity.pdbx_description
1 polymer ?
#
loop_
_entity_poly.entity_id
_entity_poly.type
_entity_poly.pdbx_seq_one_letter_code
_entity_poly.pdbx_strand_id
1 'polypeptide(L)'
;MKFMATKPPSIPPVPAVQRPAPDDGGSVVLERRTQKAKPPQMYQVLMLNDDYTPMEFVIVVLQEFFSKDRETATQIMLKIHLDGKG
;
A
#
# COMPACT_ATOMS: atom_id res chain seq x y z
N MET A 1 -2.70 -49.99 -1.99
CA MET A 1 -2.38 -49.66 -0.59
C MET A 1 -0.89 -49.28 -0.50
N LYS A 2 -0.64 -48.05 -0.03
CA LYS A 2 0.56 -47.41 0.57
C LYS A 2 1.95 -48.05 0.40
N PHE A 3 2.85 -47.29 -0.24
CA PHE A 3 4.31 -47.39 -0.05
C PHE A 3 4.70 -46.65 1.24
N MET A 4 5.53 -47.25 2.10
CA MET A 4 6.27 -46.53 3.14
C MET A 4 7.74 -46.91 3.04
N ALA A 5 8.58 -45.92 2.73
CA ALA A 5 10.03 -46.01 2.74
C ALA A 5 10.56 -45.91 4.17
N THR A 6 11.56 -46.73 4.49
CA THR A 6 12.29 -46.80 5.76
C THR A 6 13.28 -45.63 5.88
N LYS A 7 13.38 -45.01 7.07
CA LYS A 7 14.39 -43.97 7.37
C LYS A 7 15.58 -44.59 8.14
N PRO A 8 16.84 -44.42 7.67
CA PRO A 8 18.05 -44.84 8.39
C PRO A 8 18.53 -43.81 9.46
N PRO A 9 19.44 -44.20 10.39
CA PRO A 9 19.73 -43.48 11.64
C PRO A 9 20.85 -42.40 11.55
N SER A 10 20.96 -41.53 12.56
CA SER A 10 21.84 -40.33 12.65
C SER A 10 23.19 -40.55 13.35
N ILE A 11 24.19 -39.66 13.14
CA ILE A 11 25.31 -39.23 14.06
C ILE A 11 26.20 -38.16 13.32
N PRO A 12 26.94 -37.24 14.00
CA PRO A 12 26.61 -35.83 14.31
C PRO A 12 27.46 -34.83 13.48
N PRO A 13 27.48 -33.52 13.80
CA PRO A 13 28.81 -32.96 14.09
C PRO A 13 28.80 -31.93 15.23
N VAL A 14 29.93 -31.82 15.91
CA VAL A 14 30.19 -30.77 16.90
C VAL A 14 31.38 -29.94 16.43
N PRO A 15 31.26 -28.61 16.39
CA PRO A 15 32.40 -27.74 16.70
C PRO A 15 32.16 -27.08 18.07
N ALA A 16 33.19 -27.14 18.93
CA ALA A 16 33.16 -26.58 20.27
C ALA A 16 33.05 -25.04 20.22
N VAL A 17 31.93 -24.49 20.66
CA VAL A 17 31.79 -23.06 20.91
C VAL A 17 32.31 -22.79 22.33
N GLN A 18 33.49 -22.17 22.43
CA GLN A 18 33.97 -21.61 23.69
C GLN A 18 32.97 -20.56 24.17
N ARG A 19 32.42 -20.74 25.37
CA ARG A 19 31.51 -19.78 25.99
C ARG A 19 32.32 -18.70 26.70
N PRO A 20 32.19 -17.41 26.35
CA PRO A 20 32.69 -16.33 27.19
C PRO A 20 31.90 -16.32 28.52
N ALA A 21 32.57 -15.87 29.58
CA ALA A 21 32.06 -15.73 30.94
C ALA A 21 30.76 -14.89 31.03
N PRO A 22 29.96 -15.05 32.09
CA PRO A 22 28.67 -14.36 32.20
C PRO A 22 28.90 -12.87 32.42
N ASP A 23 28.62 -12.07 31.40
CA ASP A 23 28.42 -10.64 31.56
C ASP A 23 26.93 -10.38 31.81
N ASP A 24 26.64 -9.75 32.94
CA ASP A 24 25.31 -9.43 33.46
C ASP A 24 24.68 -8.29 32.65
N GLY A 25 24.38 -8.57 31.39
CA GLY A 25 23.89 -7.62 30.41
C GLY A 25 22.91 -8.29 29.48
N GLY A 26 21.74 -8.68 30.01
CA GLY A 26 20.68 -9.37 29.29
C GLY A 26 20.18 -8.60 28.07
N SER A 27 20.81 -8.82 26.92
CA SER A 27 20.30 -8.39 25.62
C SER A 27 19.21 -9.37 25.19
N VAL A 28 17.95 -9.00 25.42
CA VAL A 28 16.80 -9.68 24.87
C VAL A 28 16.74 -9.35 23.38
N VAL A 29 17.19 -10.26 22.53
CA VAL A 29 16.98 -10.16 21.08
C VAL A 29 15.52 -10.48 20.80
N LEU A 30 14.68 -9.44 20.76
CA LEU A 30 13.29 -9.56 20.32
C LEU A 30 13.29 -9.94 18.83
N GLU A 31 12.68 -11.07 18.48
CA GLU A 31 12.38 -11.41 17.09
C GLU A 31 11.65 -10.24 16.42
N ARG A 32 12.17 -9.79 15.26
CA ARG A 32 11.59 -8.70 14.48
C ARG A 32 10.24 -9.15 13.92
N ARG A 33 9.16 -8.94 14.68
CA ARG A 33 7.79 -9.07 14.17
C ARG A 33 7.59 -8.03 13.09
N THR A 34 7.43 -8.46 11.85
CA THR A 34 7.01 -7.60 10.74
C THR A 34 5.54 -7.23 10.95
N GLN A 35 5.30 -6.15 11.70
CA GLN A 35 3.98 -5.55 11.78
C GLN A 35 3.64 -5.00 10.39
N LYS A 36 2.66 -5.59 9.71
CA LYS A 36 2.16 -5.04 8.44
C LYS A 36 1.44 -3.73 8.75
N ALA A 37 1.98 -2.63 8.24
CA ALA A 37 1.28 -1.35 8.28
C ALA A 37 -0.07 -1.48 7.53
N LYS A 38 -1.12 -0.86 8.08
CA LYS A 38 -2.39 -0.74 7.38
C LYS A 38 -2.20 0.19 6.16
N PRO A 39 -2.90 -0.07 5.04
CA PRO A 39 -2.88 0.86 3.91
C PRO A 39 -3.42 2.24 4.34
N PRO A 40 -2.99 3.33 3.68
CA PRO A 40 -3.51 4.66 3.96
C PRO A 40 -5.00 4.76 3.64
N GLN A 41 -5.70 5.67 4.33
CA GLN A 41 -7.08 6.00 3.98
C GLN A 41 -7.11 6.85 2.71
N MET A 42 -8.02 6.52 1.80
CA MET A 42 -8.24 7.27 0.57
C MET A 42 -9.26 8.38 0.81
N TYR A 43 -9.14 9.48 0.04
CA TYR A 43 -10.08 10.60 0.07
C TYR A 43 -10.62 10.86 -1.34
N GLN A 44 -11.86 11.33 -1.42
CA GLN A 44 -12.47 11.74 -2.67
C GLN A 44 -12.29 13.24 -2.87
N VAL A 45 -11.84 13.62 -4.07
CA VAL A 45 -11.82 15.02 -4.52
C VAL A 45 -13.13 15.28 -5.24
N LEU A 46 -13.77 16.42 -4.95
CA LEU A 46 -15.05 16.83 -5.52
C LEU A 46 -14.93 18.27 -6.01
N MET A 47 -15.50 18.56 -7.18
CA MET A 47 -15.69 19.91 -7.70
C MET A 47 -17.17 20.28 -7.60
N LEU A 48 -17.45 21.51 -7.17
CA LEU A 48 -18.81 22.04 -7.04
C LEU A 48 -19.09 23.03 -8.16
N ASN A 49 -20.34 23.10 -8.61
CA ASN A 49 -20.78 24.07 -9.59
C ASN A 49 -20.84 25.48 -8.99
N ASP A 50 -20.60 26.48 -9.83
CA ASP A 50 -20.79 27.89 -9.54
C ASP A 50 -21.18 28.65 -10.82
N ASP A 51 -21.65 29.90 -10.68
CA ASP A 51 -22.19 30.69 -11.79
C ASP A 51 -21.14 31.59 -12.50
N TYR A 52 -19.87 31.52 -12.12
CA TYR A 52 -18.83 32.46 -12.56
C TYR A 52 -17.68 31.78 -13.29
N THR A 53 -17.32 30.56 -12.91
CA THR A 53 -16.20 29.83 -13.49
C THR A 53 -16.53 29.38 -14.92
N PRO A 54 -15.77 29.78 -15.96
CA PRO A 54 -16.05 29.36 -17.32
C PRO A 54 -15.93 27.84 -17.50
N MET A 55 -16.84 27.25 -18.29
CA MET A 55 -16.83 25.81 -18.58
C MET A 55 -15.48 25.33 -19.15
N GLU A 56 -14.88 26.11 -20.06
CA GLU A 56 -13.57 25.80 -20.65
C GLU A 56 -12.44 25.78 -19.62
N PHE A 57 -12.50 26.65 -18.62
CA PHE A 57 -11.51 26.66 -17.54
C PHE A 57 -11.56 25.35 -16.74
N VAL A 58 -12.76 24.88 -16.40
CA VAL A 58 -12.96 23.60 -15.69
C VAL A 58 -12.37 22.44 -16.49
N ILE A 59 -12.60 22.42 -17.81
CA ILE A 59 -12.04 21.38 -18.69
C ILE A 59 -10.50 21.40 -18.63
N VAL A 60 -9.86 22.57 -18.75
CA VAL A 60 -8.40 22.68 -18.68
C VAL A 60 -7.87 22.20 -17.33
N VAL A 61 -8.52 22.54 -16.21
CA VAL A 61 -8.16 22.05 -14.86
C VAL A 61 -8.23 20.52 -14.78
N LEU A 62 -9.28 19.91 -15.33
CA LEU A 62 -9.43 18.46 -15.35
C LEU A 62 -8.37 17.77 -16.22
N GLN A 63 -7.96 18.41 -17.32
CA GLN A 63 -6.89 17.90 -18.18
C GLN A 63 -5.52 18.00 -17.50
N GLU A 64 -5.20 19.14 -16.89
CA GLU A 64 -3.87 19.43 -16.32
C GLU A 64 -3.61 18.70 -15.00
N PHE A 65 -4.57 18.70 -14.08
CA PHE A 65 -4.36 18.22 -12.71
C PHE A 65 -4.88 16.80 -12.46
N PHE A 66 -5.83 16.34 -13.28
CA PHE A 66 -6.48 15.03 -13.13
C PHE A 66 -6.26 14.09 -14.32
N SER A 67 -5.42 14.51 -15.27
CA SER A 67 -5.02 13.75 -16.45
C SER A 67 -6.20 13.19 -17.23
N LYS A 68 -7.30 13.95 -17.33
CA LYS A 68 -8.46 13.58 -18.15
C LYS A 68 -8.22 13.97 -19.60
N ASP A 69 -8.65 13.12 -20.52
CA ASP A 69 -8.76 13.53 -21.92
C ASP A 69 -9.89 14.56 -22.08
N ARG A 70 -9.92 15.22 -23.24
CA ARG A 70 -10.86 16.32 -23.52
C ARG A 70 -12.32 15.87 -23.44
N GLU A 71 -12.63 14.68 -23.95
CA GLU A 71 -13.99 14.15 -23.99
C GLU A 71 -14.47 13.84 -22.57
N THR A 72 -13.68 13.09 -21.81
CA THR A 72 -13.98 12.77 -20.41
C THR A 72 -14.08 14.03 -19.54
N ALA A 73 -13.18 15.00 -19.71
CA ALA A 73 -13.22 16.27 -18.99
C ALA A 73 -14.49 17.07 -19.29
N THR A 74 -14.93 17.07 -20.56
CA THR A 74 -16.18 17.73 -20.97
C THR A 74 -17.39 17.07 -20.30
N GLN A 75 -17.43 15.74 -20.24
CA GLN A 75 -18.52 15.02 -19.57
C GLN A 75 -18.56 15.27 -18.06
N ILE A 76 -17.40 15.31 -17.41
CA ILE A 76 -17.31 15.65 -15.98
C ILE A 76 -17.75 17.10 -15.75
N MET A 77 -17.29 18.04 -16.58
CA MET A 77 -17.71 19.44 -16.50
C MET A 77 -19.23 19.60 -16.64
N LEU A 78 -19.85 18.94 -17.63
CA LEU A 78 -21.30 18.97 -17.81
C LEU A 78 -22.03 18.36 -16.61
N LYS A 79 -21.49 17.28 -16.04
CA LYS A 79 -22.02 16.68 -14.82
C LYS A 79 -21.99 17.67 -13.65
N ILE A 80 -20.86 18.35 -13.44
CA ILE A 80 -20.74 19.40 -12.40
C ILE A 80 -21.81 20.46 -12.63
N HIS A 81 -21.92 20.97 -13.85
CA HIS A 81 -22.87 22.03 -14.19
C HIS A 81 -24.34 21.66 -13.97
N LEU A 82 -24.74 20.44 -14.35
CA LEU A 82 -26.11 19.97 -14.29
C LEU A 82 -26.52 19.42 -12.92
N ASP A 83 -25.62 18.66 -12.27
CA ASP A 83 -25.90 17.97 -10.99
C ASP A 83 -25.40 18.77 -9.77
N GLY A 84 -24.72 19.90 -10.00
CA GLY A 84 -24.13 20.76 -8.96
C GLY A 84 -22.79 20.28 -8.42
N LYS A 85 -22.32 19.08 -8.79
CA LYS A 85 -21.06 18.49 -8.34
C LYS A 85 -20.56 17.36 -9.24
N GLY A 86 -19.25 17.10 -9.22
CA GLY A 86 -18.63 16.00 -9.96
C GLY A 86 -17.17 15.77 -9.61
#